data_AF-A0A962VUK0-F1
#
_entry.id   AF-A0A962VUK0-F1
#
_cell.length_a   1.000
_cell.length_b   1.000
_cell.length_c   1.000
_cell.angle_alpha   90.00
_cell.angle_beta   90.00
_cell.angle_gamma   90.00
#
_symmetry.space_group_name_H-M   'P 1'
#
loop_
_entity.id
_entity.type
_entity.pdbx_description
1 polymer ?
#
loop_
_entity_poly.entity_id
_entity_poly.type
_entity_poly.pdbx_seq_one_letter_code
_entity_poly.pdbx_strand_id
1 'polypeptide(L)'
;MKTTIPIDNPERLRLERQHEGQENWRLWGPYLAERAWGTVREDYSAHGEAWEHLDHDQSRSRVYRWNEDGLGGICDEQQRLCFALALWNGRDPILKERAFGLTGNQGNHGEDVKEYYFYL
;
A
#
# COMPACT_ATOMS: atom_id res chain seq x y z
N MET A 1 6.23 12.05 -37.37
CA MET A 1 7.35 11.13 -37.64
C MET A 1 7.64 10.36 -36.37
N LYS A 2 7.37 9.04 -36.34
CA LYS A 2 7.85 8.18 -35.24
C LYS A 2 9.34 7.96 -35.47
N THR A 3 10.18 8.51 -34.62
CA THR A 3 11.62 8.29 -34.63
C THR A 3 11.87 6.83 -34.30
N THR A 4 12.35 6.04 -35.26
CA THR A 4 12.74 4.65 -35.02
C THR A 4 14.04 4.64 -34.22
N ILE A 5 13.93 4.44 -32.91
CA ILE A 5 15.09 4.38 -32.01
C ILE A 5 15.71 2.97 -32.13
N PRO A 6 17.02 2.81 -32.35
CA PRO A 6 17.66 1.50 -32.51
C PRO A 6 17.41 0.60 -31.29
N ILE A 7 16.91 -0.62 -31.52
CA ILE A 7 16.46 -1.59 -30.51
C ILE A 7 17.67 -2.29 -29.85
N ASP A 8 18.54 -1.53 -29.17
CA ASP A 8 19.70 -2.12 -28.47
C ASP A 8 19.44 -2.32 -26.97
N ASN A 9 18.29 -1.88 -26.46
CA ASN A 9 17.92 -2.01 -25.05
C ASN A 9 16.54 -2.68 -24.88
N PRO A 10 16.49 -3.96 -24.44
CA PRO A 10 15.25 -4.68 -24.18
C PRO A 10 14.30 -3.98 -23.19
N GLU A 11 14.86 -3.31 -22.18
CA GLU A 11 14.07 -2.57 -21.19
C GLU A 11 13.42 -1.34 -21.81
N ARG A 12 14.15 -0.61 -22.67
CA ARG A 12 13.57 0.55 -23.37
C ARG A 12 12.42 0.12 -24.28
N LEU A 13 12.58 -0.98 -25.00
CA LEU A 13 11.52 -1.55 -25.84
C LEU A 13 10.29 -1.95 -25.00
N ARG A 14 10.48 -2.58 -23.83
CA ARG A 14 9.40 -2.95 -22.90
C ARG A 14 8.64 -1.73 -22.37
N LEU A 15 9.34 -0.63 -22.08
CA LEU A 15 8.74 0.65 -21.67
C LEU A 15 7.98 1.32 -22.82
N GLU A 16 8.55 1.33 -24.03
CA GLU A 16 7.90 1.88 -25.23
C GLU A 16 6.62 1.11 -25.56
N ARG A 17 6.63 -0.23 -25.52
CA ARG A 17 5.43 -1.05 -25.74
C ARG A 17 4.33 -0.80 -24.70
N GLN A 18 4.69 -0.56 -23.44
CA GLN A 18 3.72 -0.12 -22.41
C GLN A 18 3.14 1.26 -22.74
N HIS A 19 3.99 2.23 -23.11
CA HIS A 19 3.55 3.58 -23.46
C HIS A 19 2.65 3.60 -24.70
N GLU A 20 2.92 2.74 -25.68
CA GLU A 20 2.09 2.57 -26.88
C GLU A 20 0.83 1.71 -26.65
N GLY A 21 0.63 1.17 -25.45
CA GLY A 21 -0.52 0.34 -25.10
C GLY A 21 -0.52 -1.07 -25.71
N GLN A 22 0.64 -1.53 -26.20
CA GLN A 22 0.79 -2.87 -26.81
C GLN A 22 0.95 -3.97 -25.75
N GLU A 23 1.52 -3.64 -24.60
CA GLU A 23 1.65 -4.52 -23.43
C GLU A 23 1.15 -3.76 -22.20
N ASN A 24 0.51 -4.45 -21.25
CA ASN A 24 0.06 -3.83 -20.00
C ASN A 24 0.59 -4.56 -18.77
N TRP A 25 1.91 -4.64 -18.65
CA TRP A 25 2.57 -5.33 -17.53
C TRP A 25 2.50 -4.53 -16.23
N ARG A 26 2.14 -3.24 -16.27
CA ARG A 26 1.84 -2.42 -15.07
C ARG A 26 0.41 -2.59 -14.58
N LEU A 27 -0.44 -3.37 -15.27
CA LEU A 27 -1.82 -3.53 -14.89
C LEU A 27 -1.94 -4.01 -13.45
N TRP A 28 -1.10 -4.96 -13.03
CA TRP A 28 -1.07 -5.49 -11.67
C TRP A 28 0.30 -5.26 -11.04
N GLY A 29 0.31 -4.76 -9.82
CA GLY A 29 1.56 -4.51 -9.11
C GLY A 29 1.38 -4.26 -7.62
N PRO A 30 2.50 -4.11 -6.89
CA PRO A 30 2.50 -3.80 -5.46
C PRO A 30 2.25 -2.30 -5.23
N TYR A 31 1.11 -1.80 -5.70
CA TYR A 31 0.71 -0.40 -5.52
C TYR A 31 -0.14 -0.20 -4.26
N LEU A 32 -0.35 -1.27 -3.48
CA LEU A 32 -1.05 -1.24 -2.20
C LEU A 32 -0.04 -0.99 -1.07
N ALA A 33 -0.37 -0.09 -0.16
CA ALA A 33 0.46 0.12 1.02
C ALA A 33 0.30 -1.03 2.02
N GLU A 34 1.35 -1.39 2.75
CA GLU A 34 1.21 -2.38 3.84
C GLU A 34 0.51 -1.80 5.08
N ARG A 35 0.41 -0.47 5.15
CA ARG A 35 -0.17 0.33 6.23
C ARG A 35 -0.66 1.67 5.70
N ALA A 36 -1.93 2.02 5.89
CA ALA A 36 -2.46 3.33 5.51
C ALA A 36 -3.41 3.98 6.55
N TRP A 37 -3.56 3.37 7.73
CA TRP A 37 -4.18 4.00 8.90
C TRP A 37 -3.27 5.08 9.51
N GLY A 38 -3.86 6.04 10.22
CA GLY A 38 -3.12 7.15 10.83
C GLY A 38 -2.49 8.09 9.81
N THR A 39 -3.17 8.36 8.69
CA THR A 39 -2.65 9.24 7.63
C THR A 39 -3.52 10.49 7.46
N VAL A 40 -2.89 11.60 7.07
CA VAL A 40 -3.57 12.89 6.86
C VAL A 40 -4.67 12.83 5.79
N ARG A 41 -4.65 11.83 4.90
CA ARG A 41 -5.68 11.66 3.87
C ARG A 41 -7.00 11.17 4.45
N GLU A 42 -6.94 10.40 5.52
CA GLU A 42 -8.11 9.82 6.20
C GLU A 42 -8.52 10.58 7.46
N ASP A 43 -7.93 11.75 7.69
CA ASP A 43 -8.21 12.60 8.83
C ASP A 43 -9.45 13.48 8.60
N TYR A 44 -10.48 13.23 9.38
CA TYR A 44 -11.70 14.04 9.44
C TYR A 44 -11.91 14.65 10.83
N SER A 45 -10.87 14.70 11.66
CA SER A 45 -10.90 15.38 12.96
C SER A 45 -11.04 16.91 12.78
N ALA A 46 -11.54 17.58 13.81
CA ALA A 46 -11.72 19.04 13.78
C ALA A 46 -10.39 19.82 13.81
N HIS A 47 -9.30 19.18 14.24
CA HIS A 47 -8.03 19.85 14.57
C HIS A 47 -6.80 19.28 13.87
N GLY A 48 -6.94 18.32 12.96
CA GLY A 48 -5.80 17.75 12.22
C GLY A 48 -5.05 16.66 12.98
N GLU A 49 -5.78 15.84 13.74
CA GLU A 49 -5.29 14.75 14.58
C GLU A 49 -5.29 13.41 13.82
N ALA A 50 -4.64 13.39 12.65
CA ALA A 50 -4.67 12.25 11.72
C ALA A 50 -4.24 10.92 12.35
N TRP A 51 -3.27 10.98 13.26
CA TRP A 51 -2.71 9.82 13.96
C TRP A 51 -3.69 9.21 14.96
N GLU A 52 -4.51 10.03 15.61
CA GLU A 52 -5.51 9.62 16.58
C GLU A 52 -6.87 9.32 15.93
N HIS A 53 -7.16 9.98 14.80
CA HIS A 53 -8.48 9.92 14.17
C HIS A 53 -8.76 8.56 13.51
N LEU A 54 -7.79 8.00 12.77
CA LEU A 54 -7.90 6.68 12.16
C LEU A 54 -6.83 5.75 12.74
N ASP A 55 -7.13 5.15 13.88
CA ASP A 55 -6.23 4.20 14.54
C ASP A 55 -6.25 2.80 13.87
N HIS A 56 -5.35 1.92 14.35
CA HIS A 56 -5.25 0.55 13.87
C HIS A 56 -6.51 -0.30 14.14
N ASP A 57 -7.28 -0.05 15.20
CA ASP A 57 -8.46 -0.87 15.46
C ASP A 57 -9.60 -0.53 14.48
N GLN A 58 -9.82 0.76 14.24
CA GLN A 58 -10.72 1.26 13.21
C GLN A 58 -10.31 0.80 11.81
N SER A 59 -9.00 0.79 11.52
CA SER A 59 -8.45 0.39 10.21
C SER A 59 -8.96 -0.96 9.70
N ARG A 60 -9.35 -1.84 10.63
CA ARG A 60 -9.80 -3.21 10.35
C ARG A 60 -11.25 -3.31 9.93
N SER A 61 -12.05 -2.29 10.22
CA SER A 61 -13.50 -2.31 10.07
C SER A 61 -14.06 -1.02 9.44
N ARG A 62 -13.18 -0.12 8.99
CA ARG A 62 -13.54 1.14 8.33
C ARG A 62 -13.14 1.09 6.87
N VAL A 63 -14.06 1.46 5.99
CA VAL A 63 -13.77 1.68 4.57
C VAL A 63 -12.97 2.96 4.43
N TYR A 64 -11.85 2.89 3.73
CA TYR A 64 -11.01 4.04 3.44
C TYR A 64 -11.58 4.78 2.23
N ARG A 65 -11.40 6.10 2.21
CA ARG A 65 -11.91 6.94 1.11
C ARG A 65 -10.84 7.27 0.08
N TRP A 66 -9.58 7.32 0.51
CA TRP A 66 -8.49 7.87 -0.29
C TRP A 66 -7.31 6.92 -0.47
N ASN A 67 -7.36 5.73 0.12
CA ASN A 67 -6.32 4.71 -0.02
C ASN A 67 -6.90 3.33 0.29
N GLU A 68 -6.08 2.29 0.19
CA GLU A 68 -6.33 0.94 0.71
C GLU A 68 -5.01 0.40 1.29
N ASP A 69 -5.07 -0.53 2.24
CA ASP A 69 -3.89 -1.22 2.76
C ASP A 69 -4.02 -2.74 2.80
N GLY A 70 -2.87 -3.42 2.76
CA GLY A 70 -2.78 -4.86 2.82
C GLY A 70 -1.35 -5.41 2.79
N LEU A 71 -1.06 -6.38 3.66
CA LEU A 71 0.25 -7.06 3.75
C LEU A 71 0.56 -7.81 2.46
N GLY A 72 1.75 -7.54 1.89
CA GLY A 72 2.16 -8.15 0.62
C GLY A 72 1.15 -7.90 -0.51
N GLY A 73 0.48 -6.75 -0.47
CA GLY A 73 -0.66 -6.46 -1.32
C GLY A 73 -0.32 -6.32 -2.80
N ILE A 74 -1.22 -6.78 -3.66
CA ILE A 74 -1.22 -6.51 -5.10
C ILE A 74 -2.56 -5.89 -5.47
N CYS A 75 -2.54 -4.94 -6.40
CA CYS A 75 -3.76 -4.36 -6.93
C CYS A 75 -3.60 -4.01 -8.40
N ASP A 76 -4.73 -3.75 -9.06
CA ASP A 76 -4.66 -3.17 -10.39
C ASP A 76 -4.14 -1.72 -10.32
N GLU A 77 -3.65 -1.18 -11.43
CA GLU A 77 -3.05 0.16 -11.51
C GLU A 77 -4.01 1.30 -11.05
N GLN A 78 -5.32 1.03 -10.98
CA GLN A 78 -6.36 1.96 -10.55
C GLN A 78 -6.92 1.63 -9.16
N GLN A 79 -6.35 0.64 -8.47
CA GLN A 79 -6.76 0.16 -7.13
C GLN A 79 -8.26 -0.17 -7.03
N ARG A 80 -8.85 -0.70 -8.10
CA ARG A 80 -10.26 -1.16 -8.12
C ARG A 80 -10.41 -2.55 -7.51
N LEU A 81 -9.39 -3.38 -7.65
CA LEU A 81 -9.26 -4.73 -7.12
C LEU A 81 -7.98 -4.79 -6.32
N CYS A 82 -8.12 -5.04 -5.02
CA CYS A 82 -7.02 -5.17 -4.08
C CYS A 82 -7.02 -6.57 -3.50
N PHE A 83 -5.86 -7.22 -3.53
CA PHE A 83 -5.61 -8.51 -2.89
C PHE A 83 -4.48 -8.34 -1.89
N ALA A 84 -4.59 -9.00 -0.74
CA ALA A 84 -3.58 -8.98 0.30
C ALA A 84 -3.53 -10.31 1.04
N LEU A 85 -2.43 -10.55 1.73
CA LEU A 85 -2.31 -11.70 2.61
C LEU A 85 -3.01 -11.42 3.94
N ALA A 86 -3.86 -12.36 4.35
CA ALA A 86 -4.49 -12.39 5.66
C ALA A 86 -3.97 -13.60 6.44
N LEU A 87 -3.29 -13.34 7.56
CA LEU A 87 -2.71 -14.40 8.40
C LEU A 87 -3.44 -14.46 9.74
N TRP A 88 -3.67 -15.66 10.26
CA TRP A 88 -4.23 -15.86 11.60
C TRP A 88 -3.32 -16.76 12.42
N ASN A 89 -2.99 -16.33 13.63
CA ASN A 89 -2.16 -17.11 14.55
C ASN A 89 -2.97 -18.13 15.38
N GLY A 90 -4.29 -18.22 15.19
CA GLY A 90 -5.17 -19.11 15.96
C GLY A 90 -5.53 -18.62 17.36
N ARG A 91 -5.09 -17.42 17.75
CA ARG A 91 -5.23 -16.89 19.12
C ARG A 91 -5.86 -15.50 19.16
N ASP A 92 -5.43 -14.63 18.25
CA ASP A 92 -5.91 -13.25 18.22
C ASP A 92 -7.34 -13.22 17.69
N PRO A 93 -8.19 -12.28 18.14
CA PRO A 93 -9.55 -12.14 17.61
C PRO A 93 -9.58 -11.51 16.21
N ILE A 94 -8.42 -11.40 15.56
CA ILE A 94 -8.20 -10.55 14.39
C ILE A 94 -7.37 -11.31 13.36
N LEU A 95 -7.61 -11.02 12.09
CA LEU A 95 -6.68 -11.35 11.02
C LEU A 95 -5.58 -10.29 10.97
N LYS A 96 -4.36 -10.75 10.69
CA LYS A 96 -3.21 -9.92 10.41
C LYS A 96 -3.17 -9.68 8.91
N GLU A 97 -3.75 -8.55 8.52
CA GLU A 97 -3.93 -8.14 7.12
C GLU A 97 -3.16 -6.88 6.77
N ARG A 98 -2.63 -6.17 7.77
CA ARG A 98 -1.87 -4.92 7.66
C ARG A 98 -0.81 -4.88 8.74
N ALA A 99 0.28 -4.14 8.51
CA ALA A 99 1.34 -4.03 9.50
C ALA A 99 0.85 -3.25 10.73
N PHE A 100 1.13 -3.78 11.92
CA PHE A 100 0.91 -3.04 13.15
C PHE A 100 2.05 -2.06 13.39
N GLY A 101 1.73 -0.92 13.99
CA GLY A 101 2.69 0.13 14.29
C GLY A 101 2.20 1.03 15.42
N LEU A 102 3.09 1.91 15.88
CA LEU A 102 2.76 2.99 16.79
C LEU A 102 2.63 4.28 16.00
N THR A 103 1.65 5.10 16.34
CA THR A 103 1.57 6.48 15.85
C THR A 103 2.73 7.31 16.41
N GLY A 104 2.95 8.51 15.86
CA GLY A 104 3.99 9.40 16.35
C GLY A 104 3.87 9.75 17.84
N ASN A 105 2.64 9.87 18.36
CA ASN A 105 2.39 10.13 19.78
C ASN A 105 2.50 8.89 20.68
N GLN A 106 2.44 7.68 20.09
CA GLN A 106 2.60 6.42 20.80
C GLN A 106 4.06 5.93 20.84
N GLY A 107 4.87 6.32 19.85
CA GLY A 107 6.26 5.91 19.73
C GLY A 107 7.25 6.83 20.44
N ASN A 108 8.31 6.25 21.00
CA ASN A 108 9.39 7.02 21.64
C ASN A 108 10.22 7.85 20.64
N HIS A 109 10.21 7.47 19.37
CA HIS A 109 10.99 8.10 18.28
C HIS A 109 10.12 8.46 17.08
N GLY A 110 8.84 8.76 17.33
CA GLY A 110 7.85 8.98 16.27
C GLY A 110 7.21 7.69 15.79
N GLU A 111 6.57 7.75 14.62
CA GLU A 111 5.85 6.64 14.01
C GLU A 111 6.79 5.46 13.73
N ASP A 112 6.38 4.25 14.11
CA ASP A 112 7.21 3.05 13.93
C ASP A 112 6.39 1.79 13.71
N VAL A 113 6.79 0.98 12.73
CA VAL A 113 6.20 -0.33 12.45
C VAL A 113 6.79 -1.36 13.40
N LYS A 114 5.94 -2.20 14.01
CA LYS A 114 6.35 -3.15 15.06
C LYS A 114 6.50 -4.58 14.55
N GLU A 115 6.56 -4.76 13.24
CA GLU A 115 6.82 -6.05 12.62
C GLU A 115 8.31 -6.38 12.58
N TYR A 116 8.63 -7.66 12.69
CA TYR A 116 10.00 -8.17 12.58
C TYR A 116 10.36 -8.41 11.12
N TYR A 117 11.35 -7.67 10.63
CA TYR A 117 11.89 -7.85 9.28
C TYR A 117 13.18 -8.67 9.33
N PHE A 118 13.20 -9.78 8.58
CA PHE A 118 14.41 -10.58 8.35
C PHE A 118 14.81 -10.41 6.88
N TYR A 119 15.96 -9.79 6.63
CA TYR A 119 16.56 -9.71 5.31
C TYR A 119 17.58 -10.85 5.17
N LEU A 120 17.37 -11.72 4.20
CA LEU A 120 18.21 -12.87 3.87
C LEU A 120 19.17 -12.53 2.73
#